data_AF-A0A7S4QZL8-F1
#
_entry.id   AF-A0A7S4QZL8-F1
#
_cell.length_a   1.000
_cell.length_b   1.000
_cell.length_c   1.000
_cell.angle_alpha   90.00
_cell.angle_beta   90.00
_cell.angle_gamma   90.00
#
_symmetry.space_group_name_H-M   'P 1'
#
loop_
_entity.id
_entity.type
_entity.pdbx_description
1 polymer ?
#
loop_
_entity_poly.entity_id
_entity_poly.type
_entity_poly.pdbx_seq_one_letter_code
_entity_poly.pdbx_strand_id
1 'polypeptide(L)'
;SRDLHTLIVPHTLQLQLQGAMVSFEELPWKQDQLDERKALFKECDPNGNYYCSLAEIDNILSSGKYDYGPLSPEQVNSAMLHAFNEAKNFGGEERGCPADYIEHREFRVFLEIFVHKVQDKEHEVDGTLDDSYKE
;
A
#
# COMPACT_ATOMS: atom_id res chain seq x y z
N SER A 1 -40.94 43.11 13.42
CA SER A 1 -40.96 41.69 13.83
C SER A 1 -40.01 40.92 12.95
N ARG A 2 -39.09 40.17 13.55
CA ARG A 2 -38.08 39.38 12.84
C ARG A 2 -38.70 38.04 12.47
N ASP A 3 -38.97 37.85 11.18
CA ASP A 3 -39.35 36.55 10.65
C ASP A 3 -38.14 35.61 10.67
N LEU A 4 -38.35 34.46 11.31
CA LEU A 4 -37.45 33.32 11.35
C LEU A 4 -37.34 32.72 9.95
N HIS A 5 -36.32 33.15 9.19
CA HIS A 5 -35.85 32.35 8.06
C HIS A 5 -35.11 31.13 8.61
N THR A 6 -35.87 30.04 8.77
CA THR A 6 -35.34 28.68 8.81
C THR A 6 -34.52 28.47 7.54
N LEU A 7 -33.20 28.56 7.66
CA LEU A 7 -32.28 28.08 6.64
C LEU A 7 -32.42 26.56 6.60
N ILE A 8 -33.33 26.08 5.76
CA ILE A 8 -33.33 24.70 5.29
C ILE A 8 -32.05 24.59 4.46
N VAL A 9 -31.00 24.08 5.11
CA VAL A 9 -29.76 23.68 4.45
C VAL A 9 -30.17 22.63 3.40
N PRO A 10 -29.95 22.87 2.10
CA PRO A 10 -30.35 21.90 1.08
C PRO A 10 -29.56 20.61 1.30
N HIS A 11 -30.29 19.52 1.46
CA HIS A 11 -29.80 18.15 1.60
C HIS A 11 -29.26 17.62 0.26
N THR A 12 -28.29 18.34 -0.32
CA THR A 12 -27.76 18.06 -1.66
C THR A 12 -26.26 18.36 -1.75
N LEU A 13 -25.51 18.09 -0.68
CA LEU A 13 -24.04 18.13 -0.70
C LEU A 13 -23.43 17.15 0.32
N GLN A 14 -23.93 15.91 0.36
CA GLN A 14 -23.34 14.84 1.17
C GLN A 14 -23.04 13.58 0.33
N LEU A 15 -22.55 13.75 -0.89
CA LEU A 15 -21.95 12.64 -1.64
C LEU A 15 -20.81 13.14 -2.53
N GLN A 16 -19.75 12.32 -2.61
CA GLN A 16 -18.57 12.38 -3.49
C GLN A 16 -17.26 12.91 -2.89
N LEU A 17 -16.88 12.41 -1.71
CA LEU A 17 -15.49 12.03 -1.45
C LEU A 17 -15.40 10.49 -1.45
N GLN A 18 -15.73 9.88 -2.59
CA GLN A 18 -15.11 8.61 -2.92
C GLN A 18 -13.67 8.99 -3.29
N GLY A 19 -12.78 8.96 -2.29
CA GLY A 19 -11.38 9.34 -2.48
C GLY A 19 -10.82 8.55 -3.66
N ALA A 20 -10.26 9.26 -4.65
CA ALA A 20 -9.52 8.60 -5.71
C ALA A 20 -8.45 7.73 -5.05
N MET A 21 -8.48 6.43 -5.36
CA MET A 21 -7.44 5.52 -4.91
C MET A 21 -6.10 6.01 -5.48
N VAL A 22 -5.06 5.96 -4.66
CA VAL A 22 -3.72 6.40 -5.05
C VAL A 22 -3.05 5.24 -5.79
N SER A 23 -2.45 5.47 -6.95
CA SER A 23 -1.70 4.40 -7.63
C SER A 23 -0.61 3.85 -6.71
N PHE A 24 -0.41 2.54 -6.71
CA PHE A 24 0.67 1.91 -5.94
C PHE A 24 2.06 2.46 -6.30
N GLU A 25 2.24 3.04 -7.48
CA GLU A 25 3.48 3.70 -7.92
C GLU A 25 3.85 4.93 -7.09
N GLU A 26 2.85 5.56 -6.45
CA GLU A 26 3.02 6.73 -5.58
C GLU A 26 3.45 6.36 -4.15
N LEU A 27 3.69 5.07 -3.86
CA LEU A 27 4.24 4.63 -2.59
C LEU A 27 5.62 5.29 -2.35
N PRO A 28 5.93 5.71 -1.10
CA PRO A 28 7.12 6.51 -0.80
C PRO A 28 8.40 5.64 -0.64
N TRP A 29 8.77 4.90 -1.67
CA TRP A 29 9.91 3.99 -1.66
C TRP A 29 11.25 4.67 -2.00
N LYS A 30 11.22 5.85 -2.64
CA LYS A 30 12.45 6.55 -3.04
C LYS A 30 13.17 7.15 -1.83
N GLN A 31 14.49 7.33 -1.99
CA GLN A 31 15.35 7.76 -0.90
C GLN A 31 15.01 9.17 -0.37
N ASP A 32 14.56 10.05 -1.25
CA ASP A 32 14.19 11.45 -0.97
C ASP A 32 12.80 11.64 -0.34
N GLN A 33 11.95 10.61 -0.36
CA GLN A 33 10.58 10.62 0.21
C GLN A 33 10.58 10.21 1.70
N LEU A 34 11.47 10.80 2.50
CA LEU A 34 11.66 10.40 3.89
C LEU A 34 10.43 10.67 4.77
N ASP A 35 9.80 11.83 4.60
CA ASP A 35 8.71 12.28 5.48
C ASP A 35 7.41 11.52 5.18
N GLU A 36 7.11 11.29 3.90
CA GLU A 36 5.98 10.47 3.44
C GLU A 36 6.15 9.02 3.89
N ARG A 37 7.36 8.46 3.79
CA ARG A 37 7.64 7.09 4.28
C ARG A 37 7.47 6.98 5.78
N LYS A 38 7.89 7.97 6.55
CA LYS A 38 7.68 8.00 8.01
C LYS A 38 6.19 8.09 8.35
N ALA A 39 5.43 8.89 7.61
CA ALA A 39 3.99 8.97 7.78
C ALA A 39 3.32 7.61 7.51
N LEU A 40 3.66 6.96 6.39
CA LEU A 40 3.13 5.65 6.05
C LEU A 40 3.54 4.57 7.06
N PHE A 41 4.79 4.55 7.51
CA PHE A 41 5.23 3.60 8.54
C PHE A 41 4.44 3.79 9.84
N LYS A 42 4.19 5.04 10.25
CA LYS A 42 3.39 5.35 11.42
C LYS A 42 1.91 4.95 11.26
N GLU A 43 1.38 4.97 10.05
CA GLU A 43 0.05 4.40 9.76
C GLU A 43 0.06 2.88 9.95
N CYS A 44 1.15 2.19 9.58
CA CYS A 44 1.32 0.74 9.77
C CYS A 44 1.63 0.35 11.22
N ASP A 45 2.29 1.20 12.01
CA ASP A 45 2.64 0.96 13.43
C ASP A 45 1.74 1.79 14.37
N PRO A 46 0.49 1.37 14.62
CA PRO A 46 -0.40 2.07 15.54
C PRO A 46 0.08 1.99 17.00
N ASN A 47 0.93 1.01 17.32
CA ASN A 47 1.44 0.78 18.67
C ASN A 47 2.65 1.66 19.00
N GLY A 48 3.34 2.19 17.99
CA GLY A 48 4.54 3.01 18.14
C GLY A 48 5.74 2.22 18.67
N ASN A 49 5.82 0.92 18.36
CA ASN A 49 6.91 0.05 18.81
C ASN A 49 8.11 0.06 17.84
N TYR A 50 8.00 0.72 16.69
CA TYR A 50 9.00 0.79 15.60
C TYR A 50 9.22 -0.52 14.82
N TYR A 51 8.28 -1.47 14.92
CA TYR A 51 8.31 -2.77 14.23
C TYR A 51 6.95 -3.04 13.58
N CYS A 52 6.93 -3.29 12.27
CA CYS A 52 5.70 -3.66 11.56
C CYS A 52 5.73 -5.13 11.14
N SER A 53 4.67 -5.87 11.50
CA SER A 53 4.40 -7.20 10.96
C SER A 53 3.80 -7.12 9.56
N LEU A 54 3.83 -8.23 8.81
CA LEU A 54 3.19 -8.30 7.49
C LEU A 54 1.69 -7.98 7.57
N ALA A 55 1.00 -8.44 8.62
CA ALA A 55 -0.43 -8.19 8.78
C ALA A 55 -0.76 -6.72 9.03
N GLU A 56 0.08 -6.01 9.77
CA GLU A 56 -0.06 -4.56 10.00
C GLU A 56 0.14 -3.78 8.70
N ILE A 57 1.11 -4.18 7.89
CA ILE A 57 1.37 -3.56 6.58
C ILE A 57 0.23 -3.86 5.60
N ASP A 58 -0.21 -5.12 5.51
CA ASP A 58 -1.32 -5.55 4.66
C ASP A 58 -2.60 -4.78 4.99
N ASN A 59 -2.91 -4.62 6.28
CA ASN A 59 -4.10 -3.88 6.70
C ASN A 59 -4.12 -2.43 6.18
N ILE A 60 -2.96 -1.79 6.01
CA ILE A 60 -2.87 -0.42 5.48
C ILE A 60 -2.81 -0.43 3.94
N LEU A 61 -1.97 -1.27 3.35
CA LEU A 61 -1.76 -1.30 1.89
C LEU A 61 -2.96 -1.88 1.14
N SER A 62 -3.72 -2.79 1.77
CA SER A 62 -4.92 -3.42 1.23
C SER A 62 -6.22 -2.77 1.70
N SER A 63 -6.15 -1.64 2.42
CA SER A 63 -7.31 -0.90 2.97
C SER A 63 -8.25 -0.27 1.93
N GLY A 64 -7.89 -0.34 0.64
CA GLY A 64 -8.57 0.38 -0.44
C GLY A 64 -8.05 1.81 -0.64
N LYS A 65 -6.96 2.21 0.04
CA LYS A 65 -6.24 3.48 -0.21
C LYS A 65 -5.47 3.46 -1.53
N TYR A 66 -4.96 2.29 -1.94
CA TYR A 66 -4.11 2.12 -3.10
C TYR A 66 -4.78 1.32 -4.21
N ASP A 67 -4.58 1.76 -5.45
CA ASP A 67 -4.96 1.07 -6.66
C ASP A 67 -3.77 0.26 -7.21
N TYR A 68 -4.02 -1.01 -7.50
CA TYR A 68 -3.03 -1.98 -8.02
C TYR A 68 -3.34 -2.38 -9.47
N GLY A 69 -4.19 -1.60 -10.15
CA GLY A 69 -4.51 -1.81 -11.55
C GLY A 69 -5.26 -3.12 -11.79
N PRO A 70 -4.84 -3.93 -12.79
CA PRO A 70 -5.54 -5.16 -13.17
C PRO A 70 -5.23 -6.36 -12.24
N LEU A 71 -4.38 -6.19 -11.23
CA LEU A 71 -3.93 -7.29 -10.39
C LEU A 71 -5.01 -7.77 -9.43
N SER A 72 -5.08 -9.09 -9.26
CA SER A 72 -5.95 -9.70 -8.25
C SER A 72 -5.39 -9.50 -6.83
N PRO A 73 -6.23 -9.51 -5.79
CA PRO A 73 -5.77 -9.46 -4.40
C PRO A 73 -4.73 -10.53 -4.07
N GLU A 74 -4.83 -11.73 -4.64
CA GLU A 74 -3.86 -12.81 -4.46
C GLU A 74 -2.50 -12.47 -5.08
N GLN A 75 -2.48 -11.81 -6.24
CA GLN A 75 -1.23 -11.38 -6.88
C GLN A 75 -0.52 -10.31 -6.05
N VAL A 76 -1.28 -9.34 -5.53
CA VAL A 76 -0.78 -8.28 -4.64
C VAL A 76 -0.27 -8.87 -3.33
N ASN A 77 -1.05 -9.74 -2.68
CA ASN A 77 -0.66 -10.42 -1.43
C ASN A 77 0.60 -11.28 -1.62
N SER A 78 0.71 -11.97 -2.76
CA SER A 78 1.91 -12.73 -3.11
C SER A 78 3.14 -11.83 -3.29
N ALA A 79 2.98 -10.66 -3.93
CA ALA A 79 4.06 -9.69 -4.06
C ALA A 79 4.46 -9.10 -2.70
N MET A 80 3.48 -8.81 -1.84
CA MET A 80 3.69 -8.29 -0.49
C MET A 80 4.44 -9.28 0.39
N LEU A 81 4.03 -10.55 0.40
CA LEU A 81 4.72 -11.61 1.14
C LEU A 81 6.15 -11.82 0.64
N HIS A 82 6.38 -11.75 -0.68
CA HIS A 82 7.72 -11.85 -1.25
C HIS A 82 8.60 -10.68 -0.79
N ALA A 83 8.11 -9.45 -0.95
CA ALA A 83 8.84 -8.25 -0.55
C ALA A 83 9.16 -8.24 0.95
N PHE A 84 8.23 -8.69 1.79
CA PHE A 84 8.44 -8.79 3.23
C PHE A 84 9.54 -9.78 3.58
N ASN A 85 9.52 -10.97 2.97
CA ASN A 85 10.52 -11.99 3.22
C ASN A 85 11.92 -11.64 2.70
N GLU A 86 12.00 -10.79 1.68
CA GLU A 86 13.27 -10.32 1.11
C GLU A 86 13.83 -9.09 1.85
N ALA A 87 12.94 -8.22 2.36
CA ALA A 87 13.33 -7.03 3.10
C ALA A 87 13.73 -7.33 4.55
N LYS A 88 13.07 -8.32 5.19
CA LYS A 88 13.46 -8.77 6.53
C LYS A 88 14.88 -9.34 6.49
N ASN A 89 15.72 -8.99 7.46
CA ASN A 89 17.15 -9.35 7.50
C ASN A 89 18.03 -8.66 6.45
N PHE A 90 17.55 -7.64 5.75
CA PHE A 90 18.42 -6.86 4.86
C PHE A 90 19.54 -6.15 5.65
N GLY A 91 19.36 -5.96 6.96
CA GLY A 91 20.37 -5.42 7.89
C GLY A 91 21.39 -6.42 8.47
N GLY A 92 21.25 -7.72 8.23
CA GLY A 92 22.10 -8.78 8.81
C GLY A 92 21.31 -10.01 9.28
N GLU A 93 21.99 -11.12 9.61
CA GLU A 93 21.37 -12.36 10.12
C GLU A 93 20.68 -12.15 11.47
N GLU A 94 19.43 -11.69 11.48
CA GLU A 94 18.62 -11.71 12.69
C GLU A 94 18.04 -13.12 12.87
N ARG A 95 18.23 -13.68 14.08
CA ARG A 95 17.66 -14.97 14.48
C ARG A 95 16.70 -14.74 15.65
N GLY A 96 15.50 -15.30 15.58
CA GLY A 96 14.49 -15.23 16.65
C GLY A 96 13.26 -14.40 16.28
N CYS A 97 12.52 -13.91 17.28
CA CYS A 97 11.30 -13.08 17.12
C CYS A 97 11.43 -11.84 16.20
N PRO A 98 12.59 -11.20 16.00
CA PRO A 98 12.73 -10.10 15.04
C PRO A 98 12.48 -10.51 13.58
N ALA A 99 12.65 -11.80 13.24
CA ALA A 99 12.48 -12.32 11.88
C ALA A 99 11.03 -12.26 11.34
N ASP A 100 10.06 -11.87 12.17
CA ASP A 100 8.65 -11.74 11.83
C ASP A 100 8.19 -10.27 11.67
N TYR A 101 9.13 -9.31 11.79
CA TYR A 101 8.88 -7.88 11.68
C TYR A 101 9.87 -7.22 10.71
N ILE A 102 9.54 -6.02 10.25
CA ILE A 102 10.50 -5.14 9.58
C ILE A 102 10.62 -3.81 10.32
N GLU A 103 11.85 -3.32 10.43
CA GLU A 103 12.16 -2.03 11.02
C GLU A 103 12.02 -0.89 10.00
N HIS A 104 12.06 0.37 10.47
CA HIS A 104 12.04 1.56 9.60
C HIS A 104 13.05 1.53 8.43
N ARG A 105 14.24 0.95 8.65
CA ARG A 105 15.29 0.86 7.61
C ARG A 105 14.93 -0.16 6.55
N GLU A 106 14.38 -1.29 6.97
CA GLU A 106 13.94 -2.38 6.10
C GLU A 106 12.63 -2.02 5.39
N PHE A 107 11.77 -1.19 6.00
CA PHE A 107 10.51 -0.73 5.40
C PHE A 107 10.71 -0.02 4.06
N ARG A 108 11.79 0.77 3.91
CA ARG A 108 12.11 1.37 2.61
C ARG A 108 12.41 0.30 1.55
N VAL A 109 13.23 -0.68 1.92
CA VAL A 109 13.63 -1.78 1.03
C VAL A 109 12.41 -2.65 0.68
N PHE A 110 11.54 -2.90 1.66
CA PHE A 110 10.26 -3.55 1.46
C PHE A 110 9.40 -2.83 0.42
N LEU A 111 9.18 -1.52 0.56
CA LEU A 111 8.35 -0.76 -0.38
C LEU A 111 8.97 -0.77 -1.78
N GLU A 112 10.30 -0.65 -1.88
CA GLU A 112 11.02 -0.70 -3.14
C GLU A 112 10.81 -2.04 -3.84
N ILE A 113 11.04 -3.17 -3.17
CA ILE A 113 10.84 -4.51 -3.73
C ILE A 113 9.37 -4.73 -4.08
N PHE A 114 8.45 -4.30 -3.21
CA PHE A 114 7.02 -4.47 -3.41
C PHE A 114 6.54 -3.77 -4.68
N VAL A 115 6.89 -2.50 -4.88
CA VAL A 115 6.50 -1.74 -6.07
C VAL A 115 7.03 -2.38 -7.35
N HIS A 116 8.29 -2.80 -7.37
CA HIS A 116 8.86 -3.48 -8.54
C HIS A 116 8.14 -4.81 -8.82
N LYS A 117 7.83 -5.61 -7.79
CA LYS A 117 7.11 -6.87 -7.95
C LYS A 117 5.68 -6.69 -8.43
N VAL A 118 5.01 -5.63 -8.01
CA VAL A 118 3.67 -5.30 -8.50
C VAL A 118 3.74 -4.85 -9.96
N GLN A 119 4.71 -4.00 -10.33
CA GLN A 119 4.96 -3.60 -11.72
C GLN A 119 5.28 -4.78 -12.64
N ASP A 120 6.17 -5.68 -12.23
CA ASP A 120 6.52 -6.88 -13.00
C ASP A 120 5.27 -7.72 -13.32
N LYS A 121 4.43 -7.96 -12.30
CA LYS A 121 3.20 -8.74 -12.46
C LYS A 121 2.15 -8.02 -13.31
N GLU A 122 2.06 -6.70 -13.21
CA GLU A 122 1.15 -5.92 -14.05
C GLU A 122 1.53 -6.04 -15.53
N HIS A 123 2.84 -5.99 -15.83
CA HIS A 123 3.36 -6.19 -17.18
C HIS A 123 3.08 -7.60 -17.73
N GLU A 124 3.15 -8.64 -16.89
CA GLU A 124 2.76 -10.01 -17.28
C GLU A 124 1.28 -10.11 -17.68
N VAL A 125 0.41 -9.35 -17.02
CA VAL A 125 -1.03 -9.32 -17.35
C VAL A 125 -1.29 -8.53 -18.63
N ASP A 126 -0.64 -7.39 -18.82
CA ASP A 126 -0.75 -6.58 -20.05
C ASP A 126 -0.25 -7.35 -21.30
N GLY A 127 0.81 -8.13 -21.15
CA GLY A 127 1.40 -8.91 -22.24
C GLY A 127 0.68 -10.21 -22.64
N THR A 128 -0.40 -10.62 -21.96
CA THR A 128 -1.07 -11.93 -22.18
C THR A 128 -2.34 -11.88 -23.03
N LEU A 129 -2.68 -10.76 -23.67
CA LEU A 129 -3.80 -10.68 -24.63
C LEU A 129 -3.31 -10.71 -26.09
N ASP A 130 -2.68 -11.82 -26.49
CA ASP A 130 -2.63 -12.26 -27.90
C ASP A 130 -2.90 -13.77 -27.97
N ASP A 131 -4.14 -14.16 -27.66
CA ASP A 131 -4.68 -15.50 -27.95
C ASP A 131 -4.94 -15.69 -29.47
N SER A 132 -4.04 -15.20 -30.34
CA SER A 132 -4.14 -15.38 -31.80
C SER A 132 -3.71 -16.78 -32.27
N TYR A 133 -3.42 -17.72 -31.36
CA TYR A 133 -2.99 -19.09 -31.68
C TYR A 133 -4.00 -20.16 -31.25
N LYS A 134 -5.28 -19.96 -31.60
CA LYS A 134 -6.23 -21.07 -31.74
C LYS A 134 -6.79 -21.05 -33.16
N GLU A 135 -5.98 -21.57 -34.09
CA GLU A 135 -6.44 -22.09 -35.38
C GLU A 135 -6.52 -23.62 -35.31
#